data_AF-A0A059T301-F1
#
_entry.id   AF-A0A059T301-F1
#
_cell.length_a   1.000
_cell.length_b   1.000
_cell.length_c   1.000
_cell.angle_alpha   90.00
_cell.angle_beta   90.00
_cell.angle_gamma   90.00
#
_symmetry.space_group_name_H-M   'P 1'
#
loop_
_entity.id
_entity.type
_entity.pdbx_description
1 polymer ?
#
loop_
_entity_poly.entity_id
_entity_poly.type
_entity_poly.pdbx_seq_one_letter_code
_entity_poly.pdbx_strand_id
1 'polypeptide(L)'
;LGHLATEAFEGARSTVAHFVNAADPSEIIFTSGATAGLNLIAHTWGAVHVGPGDEIVATVAEHHSNLLPWQLLAAANGASLLLAQLKEDEGVDLDHLEAL
;
A
#
# COMPACT_ATOMS: atom_id res chain seq x y z
N LEU A 1 -0.83 36.07 -3.29
CA LEU A 1 -1.38 35.05 -2.37
C LEU A 1 -1.31 33.65 -2.97
N GLY A 2 -1.83 33.41 -4.18
CA GLY A 2 -1.77 32.08 -4.83
C GLY A 2 -0.37 31.49 -4.96
N HIS A 3 0.62 32.28 -5.43
CA HIS A 3 2.00 31.80 -5.59
C HIS A 3 2.62 31.29 -4.27
N LEU A 4 2.50 32.06 -3.19
CA LEU A 4 3.00 31.69 -1.86
C LEU A 4 2.35 30.40 -1.33
N ALA A 5 1.06 30.19 -1.61
CA ALA A 5 0.35 28.98 -1.21
C ALA A 5 0.85 27.76 -2.00
N THR A 6 1.09 27.91 -3.31
CA THR A 6 1.68 26.86 -4.14
C THR A 6 3.11 26.52 -3.70
N GLU A 7 3.95 27.53 -3.47
CA GLU A 7 5.32 27.33 -2.98
C GLU A 7 5.34 26.60 -1.63
N ALA A 8 4.47 26.98 -0.69
CA ALA A 8 4.36 26.31 0.61
C ALA A 8 3.91 24.84 0.48
N PHE A 9 2.95 24.57 -0.40
CA PHE A 9 2.45 23.22 -0.63
C PHE A 9 3.51 22.30 -1.26
N GLU A 10 4.21 22.77 -2.29
CA GLU A 10 5.30 22.02 -2.93
C GLU A 10 6.54 21.90 -2.03
N GLY A 11 6.77 22.87 -1.15
CA GLY A 11 7.77 22.79 -0.09
C GLY A 11 7.45 21.67 0.92
N ALA A 12 6.19 21.52 1.31
CA ALA A 12 5.75 20.41 2.17
C ALA A 12 5.96 19.05 1.49
N ARG A 13 5.65 18.95 0.18
CA ARG A 13 5.92 17.73 -0.61
C ARG A 13 7.40 17.38 -0.62
N SER A 14 8.26 18.35 -0.88
CA SER A 14 9.72 18.17 -0.90
C SER A 14 10.26 17.73 0.48
N THR A 15 9.67 18.25 1.56
CA THR A 15 10.03 17.86 2.93
C THR A 15 9.72 16.38 3.19
N VAL A 16 8.53 15.91 2.79
CA VAL A 16 8.14 14.50 2.94
C VAL A 16 9.00 13.61 2.05
N ALA A 17 9.27 14.01 0.81
CA ALA A 17 10.14 13.27 -0.11
C ALA A 17 11.53 13.03 0.50
N HIS A 18 12.13 14.08 1.09
CA HIS A 18 13.41 13.95 1.78
C HIS A 18 13.32 13.05 3.03
N PHE A 19 12.24 13.17 3.81
CA PHE A 19 12.05 12.37 5.03
C PHE A 19 12.02 10.86 4.74
N VAL A 20 11.42 10.44 3.62
CA VAL A 20 11.35 9.02 3.22
C VAL A 20 12.43 8.61 2.20
N ASN A 21 13.35 9.52 1.87
CA ASN A 21 14.39 9.33 0.85
C ASN A 21 13.81 8.93 -0.53
N ALA A 22 12.70 9.55 -0.95
CA ALA A 22 12.17 9.45 -2.31
C ALA A 22 13.13 10.12 -3.31
N ALA A 23 13.21 9.58 -4.52
CA ALA A 23 14.11 10.10 -5.55
C ALA A 23 13.56 11.39 -6.16
N ASP A 24 12.24 11.54 -6.22
CA ASP A 24 11.56 12.71 -6.76
C ASP A 24 10.34 13.10 -5.92
N PRO A 25 10.11 14.40 -5.61
CA PRO A 25 8.93 14.83 -4.88
C PRO A 25 7.59 14.42 -5.51
N SER A 26 7.52 14.24 -6.83
CA SER A 26 6.32 13.79 -7.53
C SER A 26 5.88 12.36 -7.17
N GLU A 27 6.76 11.57 -6.55
CA GLU A 27 6.40 10.26 -5.98
C GLU A 27 5.51 10.39 -4.73
N ILE A 28 5.43 11.59 -4.14
CA ILE A 28 4.64 11.84 -2.93
C ILE A 28 3.22 12.27 -3.31
N ILE A 29 2.24 11.41 -3.03
CA ILE A 29 0.83 11.69 -3.22
C ILE A 29 0.17 11.91 -1.85
N PHE A 30 -0.28 13.14 -1.59
CA PHE A 30 -1.02 13.46 -0.37
C PHE A 30 -2.43 12.87 -0.43
N THR A 31 -2.80 12.14 0.61
CA THR A 31 -4.15 11.60 0.83
C THR A 31 -4.65 12.01 2.22
N SER A 32 -5.91 11.73 2.54
CA SER A 32 -6.47 12.01 3.87
C SER A 32 -5.90 11.11 4.97
N GLY A 33 -5.10 10.09 4.63
CA GLY A 33 -4.42 9.20 5.56
C GLY A 33 -4.02 7.87 4.92
N ALA A 34 -3.30 7.03 5.65
CA ALA A 34 -2.78 5.75 5.14
C ALA A 34 -3.86 4.84 4.54
N THR A 35 -5.05 4.76 5.18
CA THR A 35 -6.19 4.01 4.65
C THR A 35 -6.61 4.48 3.26
N ALA A 36 -6.64 5.80 3.03
CA ALA A 36 -6.98 6.36 1.72
C ALA A 36 -5.88 6.10 0.69
N GLY A 37 -4.60 6.14 1.10
CA GLY A 37 -3.47 5.76 0.25
C GLY A 37 -3.52 4.30 -0.20
N LEU A 38 -3.79 3.36 0.70
CA LEU A 38 -3.91 1.94 0.36
C LEU A 38 -5.09 1.66 -0.57
N ASN A 39 -6.24 2.31 -0.32
CA ASN A 39 -7.39 2.22 -1.21
C ASN A 39 -7.10 2.83 -2.59
N LEU A 40 -6.36 3.94 -2.66
CA LEU A 40 -5.93 4.53 -3.93
C LEU A 40 -5.16 3.51 -4.77
N ILE A 41 -4.20 2.79 -4.18
CA ILE A 41 -3.41 1.78 -4.89
C ILE A 41 -4.31 0.62 -5.35
N ALA A 42 -5.12 0.06 -4.46
CA ALA A 42 -5.99 -1.07 -4.77
C ALA A 42 -6.98 -0.74 -5.91
N HIS A 43 -7.60 0.45 -5.88
CA HIS A 43 -8.60 0.85 -6.87
C HIS A 43 -8.05 1.44 -8.16
N THR A 44 -6.75 1.77 -8.24
CA THR A 44 -6.11 2.28 -9.46
C THR A 44 -5.20 1.23 -10.08
N TRP A 45 -4.02 1.05 -9.52
CA TRP A 45 -3.05 0.09 -10.00
C TRP A 45 -3.59 -1.34 -9.87
N GLY A 46 -4.08 -1.72 -8.68
CA GLY A 46 -4.56 -3.08 -8.41
C GLY A 46 -5.71 -3.49 -9.34
N ALA A 47 -6.70 -2.61 -9.50
CA ALA A 47 -7.87 -2.85 -10.36
C ALA A 47 -7.52 -3.16 -11.82
N VAL A 48 -6.38 -2.68 -12.33
CA VAL A 48 -5.95 -2.86 -13.72
C VAL A 48 -4.95 -4.01 -13.87
N HIS A 49 -4.16 -4.32 -12.83
CA HIS A 49 -3.02 -5.23 -12.94
C HIS A 49 -3.22 -6.58 -12.24
N VAL A 50 -4.22 -6.71 -11.38
CA VAL A 50 -4.55 -7.98 -10.70
C VAL A 50 -5.71 -8.64 -11.43
N GLY A 51 -5.57 -9.92 -11.77
CA GLY A 51 -6.57 -10.68 -12.50
C GLY A 51 -6.69 -12.14 -12.05
N PRO A 52 -7.47 -12.96 -12.79
CA PRO A 52 -7.74 -14.33 -12.42
C PRO A 52 -6.46 -15.17 -12.33
N GLY A 53 -6.26 -15.81 -11.18
CA GLY A 53 -5.09 -16.65 -10.91
C GLY A 53 -3.88 -15.91 -10.34
N ASP A 54 -3.92 -14.58 -10.23
CA ASP A 54 -2.88 -13.83 -9.52
C ASP A 54 -3.03 -13.98 -8.00
N GLU A 55 -1.92 -13.80 -7.29
CA GLU A 55 -1.83 -13.95 -5.84
C GLU A 55 -1.38 -12.63 -5.20
N ILE A 56 -2.15 -12.16 -4.23
CA ILE A 56 -1.79 -11.06 -3.34
C ILE A 56 -1.30 -11.67 -2.05
N VAL A 57 -0.08 -11.34 -1.65
CA VAL A 57 0.55 -11.86 -0.41
C VAL A 57 0.54 -10.77 0.66
N ALA A 58 0.08 -11.11 1.85
CA ALA A 58 0.12 -10.26 3.04
C ALA A 58 0.44 -11.12 4.28
N THR A 59 0.43 -10.54 5.49
CA THR A 59 0.63 -11.28 6.74
C THR A 59 -0.67 -11.45 7.52
N VAL A 60 -0.73 -12.41 8.45
CA VAL A 60 -1.86 -12.48 9.40
C VAL A 60 -1.88 -11.33 10.42
N ALA A 61 -0.80 -10.55 10.51
CA ALA A 61 -0.64 -9.43 11.43
C ALA A 61 -1.10 -8.08 10.86
N GLU A 62 -1.65 -8.05 9.64
CA GLU A 62 -2.02 -6.78 9.00
C GLU A 62 -3.09 -6.01 9.78
N HIS A 63 -2.92 -4.69 9.84
CA HIS A 63 -4.01 -3.81 10.26
C HIS A 63 -5.15 -3.86 9.25
N HIS A 64 -6.41 -3.77 9.71
CA HIS A 64 -7.60 -3.87 8.86
C HIS A 64 -7.58 -2.97 7.61
N SER A 65 -7.02 -1.76 7.71
CA SER A 65 -6.89 -0.84 6.57
C SER A 65 -5.95 -1.35 5.47
N ASN A 66 -5.02 -2.23 5.80
CA ASN A 66 -4.09 -2.89 4.87
C ASN A 66 -4.50 -4.30 4.50
N LEU A 67 -5.68 -4.79 4.94
CA LEU A 67 -6.17 -6.11 4.55
C LEU A 67 -7.44 -6.00 3.69
N LEU A 68 -8.39 -5.17 4.13
CA LEU A 68 -9.70 -5.06 3.50
C LEU A 68 -9.66 -4.65 2.01
N PRO A 69 -8.84 -3.66 1.58
CA PRO A 69 -8.80 -3.27 0.16
C PRO A 69 -8.35 -4.43 -0.75
N TRP A 70 -7.37 -5.21 -0.31
CA TRP A 70 -6.83 -6.34 -1.08
C TRP A 70 -7.79 -7.52 -1.11
N GLN A 71 -8.48 -7.80 0.00
CA GLN A 71 -9.51 -8.83 0.04
C GLN A 71 -10.65 -8.51 -0.95
N LEU A 72 -11.08 -7.25 -1.00
CA LEU A 72 -12.10 -6.81 -1.95
C LEU A 72 -11.61 -6.86 -3.40
N LEU A 73 -10.36 -6.44 -3.66
CA LEU A 73 -9.75 -6.52 -4.99
C LEU A 73 -9.65 -7.98 -5.48
N ALA A 74 -9.13 -8.87 -4.64
CA ALA A 74 -8.99 -10.29 -4.96
C ALA A 74 -10.35 -10.91 -5.30
N ALA A 75 -11.36 -10.67 -4.46
CA ALA A 75 -12.71 -11.15 -4.68
C ALA A 75 -13.35 -10.58 -5.97
N ALA A 76 -13.11 -9.31 -6.29
CA ALA A 76 -13.65 -8.67 -7.48
C ALA A 76 -12.99 -9.16 -8.78
N ASN A 77 -11.68 -9.44 -8.74
CA ASN A 77 -10.88 -9.71 -9.93
C ASN A 77 -10.55 -11.20 -10.15
N GLY A 78 -11.00 -12.08 -9.24
CA GLY A 78 -10.74 -13.52 -9.33
C GLY A 78 -9.31 -13.92 -8.93
N ALA A 79 -8.63 -13.06 -8.17
CA ALA A 79 -7.33 -13.34 -7.57
C ALA A 79 -7.47 -13.98 -6.18
N SER A 80 -6.35 -14.47 -5.65
CA SER A 80 -6.25 -15.06 -4.32
C SER A 80 -5.55 -14.12 -3.34
N LEU A 81 -5.93 -14.16 -2.07
CA LEU A 81 -5.22 -13.49 -0.98
C LEU A 81 -4.56 -14.56 -0.10
N LEU A 82 -3.24 -14.58 -0.06
CA LEU A 82 -2.43 -15.51 0.72
C LEU A 82 -1.86 -14.78 1.94
N LEU A 83 -1.92 -15.43 3.11
CA LEU A 83 -1.49 -14.85 4.37
C LEU A 83 -0.32 -15.62 4.97
N ALA A 84 0.83 -14.96 5.05
CA ALA A 84 1.99 -15.45 5.76
C ALA A 84 1.73 -15.51 7.26
N GLN A 85 2.09 -16.64 7.86
CA GLN A 85 1.91 -16.89 9.29
C GLN A 85 2.96 -16.17 10.13
N LEU A 86 2.72 -16.18 11.44
CA LEU A 86 3.70 -15.77 12.43
C LEU A 86 4.32 -16.99 13.09
N LYS A 87 5.55 -16.82 13.56
CA LYS A 87 6.24 -17.74 14.47
C LYS A 87 5.65 -17.63 15.87
N GLU A 88 6.06 -18.53 16.76
CA GLU A 88 5.63 -18.53 18.17
C GLU A 88 6.02 -17.23 18.92
N ASP A 89 7.07 -16.53 18.47
CA ASP A 89 7.51 -15.25 19.02
C ASP A 89 6.81 -14.03 18.40
N GLU A 90 5.73 -14.26 17.64
CA GLU A 90 4.94 -13.26 16.92
C GLU A 90 5.72 -12.55 15.78
N GLY A 91 6.94 -12.99 15.47
CA GLY A 91 7.67 -12.58 14.28
C GLY A 91 7.08 -13.17 13.01
N VAL A 92 7.25 -12.50 11.87
CA VAL A 92 6.81 -13.06 10.56
C VAL A 92 7.58 -14.34 10.27
N ASP A 93 6.86 -15.39 9.88
CA ASP A 93 7.47 -16.63 9.41
C ASP A 93 7.94 -16.47 7.95
N LEU A 94 9.22 -16.15 7.78
CA LEU A 94 9.84 -15.98 6.47
C LEU A 94 9.88 -17.28 5.66
N ASP A 95 10.03 -18.44 6.31
CA ASP A 95 10.07 -19.73 5.62
C ASP A 95 8.68 -20.06 5.05
N HIS A 96 7.62 -19.76 5.82
CA HIS A 96 6.25 -19.87 5.33
C HIS A 96 5.96 -18.84 4.23
N LEU A 97 6.43 -17.60 4.36
CA LEU A 97 6.25 -16.54 3.36
C LEU A 97 6.89 -16.92 2.01
N GLU A 98 8.10 -17.49 2.00
CA GLU A 98 8.78 -17.93 0.78
C GLU A 98 8.13 -19.16 0.13
N ALA A 99 7.34 -19.93 0.89
CA ALA A 99 6.68 -21.15 0.42
C ALA A 99 5.23 -20.92 -0.08
N LEU A 100 4.68 -19.72 0.10
CA LEU A 100 3.41 -19.30 -0.50
C LEU A 100 3.55 -19.21 -2.02
#